data_AF-A0A8T4Y9N8-F1
#
_entry.id   AF-A0A8T4Y9N8-F1
#
_cell.length_a   1.000
_cell.length_b   1.000
_cell.length_c   1.000
_cell.angle_alpha   90.00
_cell.angle_beta   90.00
_cell.angle_gamma   90.00
#
_symmetry.space_group_name_H-M   'P 1'
#
loop_
_entity.id
_entity.type
_entity.pdbx_description
1 polymer ?
#
loop_
_entity_poly.entity_id
_entity_poly.type
_entity_poly.pdbx_seq_one_letter_code
_entity_poly.pdbx_strand_id
1 'polypeptide(L)' 'MKKADVIGLFFILLGVSLIIHHIIFWQRPFDIGDMLHHEFFEAIFLTAGITLFIATRLNNTKKG' A
#
# COMPACT_ATOMS: atom_id res chain seq x y z
N MET A 1 -5.48 -1.22 18.52
CA MET A 1 -5.36 -1.78 17.16
C MET A 1 -4.63 -3.10 17.23
N LYS A 2 -5.07 -4.13 16.50
CA LYS A 2 -4.32 -5.40 16.43
C LYS A 2 -3.01 -5.15 15.67
N LYS A 3 -1.97 -5.95 15.92
CA LYS A 3 -0.68 -5.82 15.22
C LYS A 3 -0.87 -5.80 13.70
N ALA A 4 -1.79 -6.61 13.18
CA ALA A 4 -2.16 -6.64 11.76
C ALA A 4 -2.80 -5.33 11.25
N ASP A 5 -3.61 -4.64 12.05
CA ASP A 5 -4.18 -3.33 11.66
C ASP A 5 -3.09 -2.27 11.52
N VAL A 6 -2.10 -2.29 12.43
CA VAL A 6 -0.98 -1.34 12.42
C VAL A 6 -0.07 -1.61 11.22
N ILE A 7 0.24 -2.88 10.94
CA ILE A 7 1.03 -3.27 9.77
C ILE A 7 0.29 -2.93 8.47
N GLY A 8 -1.03 -3.17 8.42
CA GLY A 8 -1.85 -2.85 7.25
C GLY A 8 -1.87 -1.34 6.98
N LEU A 9 -2.08 -0.53 8.02
CA LEU A 9 -2.03 0.93 7.91
C LEU A 9 -0.63 1.42 7.49
N PHE A 10 0.42 0.83 8.05
CA PHE A 10 1.80 1.16 7.68
C PHE A 10 2.06 0.91 6.19
N PHE A 11 1.64 -0.23 5.65
CA PHE A 11 1.79 -0.51 4.21
C PHE A 11 0.97 0.44 3.32
N ILE A 12 -0.24 0.82 3.73
CA ILE A 12 -1.03 1.83 3.01
C ILE A 12 -0.26 3.16 2.97
N LEU A 13 0.23 3.63 4.12
CA LEU A 13 0.98 4.89 4.19
C LEU A 13 2.27 4.84 3.37
N LEU A 14 2.97 3.71 3.39
CA LEU A 14 4.20 3.51 2.62
C LEU A 14 3.92 3.53 1.11
N GLY A 15 2.88 2.83 0.65
CA GLY A 15 2.45 2.87 -0.75
C GLY A 15 2.04 4.27 -1.21
N VAL A 16 1.28 5.01 -0.39
CA VAL A 16 0.92 6.41 -0.69
C VAL A 16 2.14 7.32 -0.72
N SER A 17 3.09 7.14 0.20
CA SER A 17 4.33 7.93 0.23
C SER A 17 5.19 7.69 -1.02
N LEU A 18 5.20 6.46 -1.53
CA LEU A 18 5.91 6.13 -2.76
C LEU A 18 5.24 6.79 -3.97
N ILE A 19 3.90 6.77 -4.08
CA ILE A 19 3.16 7.50 -5.13
C ILE A 19 3.54 8.99 -5.11
N ILE A 20 3.53 9.61 -3.94
CA ILE A 20 3.89 11.02 -3.80
C ILE A 20 5.34 11.26 -4.22
N HIS A 21 6.26 10.39 -3.80
CA HIS A 21 7.66 10.44 -4.22
C HIS A 21 7.79 10.33 -5.75
N HIS A 22 7.13 9.36 -6.36
CA HIS A 22 7.17 9.13 -7.79
C HIS A 22 6.66 10.34 -8.59
N ILE A 23 5.52 10.91 -8.19
CA ILE A 23 4.93 12.08 -8.85
C ILE A 23 5.85 13.31 -8.75
N ILE A 24 6.47 13.56 -7.60
CA ILE A 24 7.30 14.75 -7.37
C ILE A 24 8.63 14.66 -8.11
N PHE A 25 9.28 13.50 -8.10
CA PHE A 25 10.66 13.37 -8.59
C PHE A 25 10.75 12.98 -10.06
N TRP A 26 9.84 12.15 -10.58
CA TRP A 26 9.98 11.59 -11.93
C TRP A 26 9.07 12.22 -12.97
N GLN A 27 7.91 12.77 -12.59
CA GLN A 27 6.91 13.38 -13.50
C GLN A 27 6.55 12.55 -14.76
N ARG A 28 6.95 11.27 -14.82
CA ARG A 28 6.75 10.35 -15.95
C ARG A 28 6.09 9.07 -15.44
N PRO A 29 4.77 9.07 -15.26
CA PRO A 29 4.02 7.93 -14.71
C PRO A 29 3.83 6.76 -15.70
N PHE A 30 4.63 6.70 -16.77
CA PHE A 30 4.51 5.68 -17.83
C PHE A 30 5.87 5.31 -18.46
N ASP A 31 6.97 5.57 -17.76
CA ASP A 31 8.28 5.11 -18.22
C ASP A 31 8.50 3.66 -17.78
N ILE A 32 8.76 2.74 -18.71
CA ILE A 32 8.81 1.29 -18.47
C ILE A 32 9.89 0.93 -17.44
N GLY A 33 11.00 1.67 -17.41
CA GLY A 33 12.05 1.45 -16.40
C GLY A 33 11.61 1.82 -14.98
N ASP A 34 10.70 2.79 -14.88
CA ASP A 34 10.19 3.34 -13.64
C ASP A 34 8.96 2.58 -13.13
N MET A 35 8.16 2.06 -14.07
CA MET A 35 6.99 1.20 -13.85
C MET A 35 7.32 -0.05 -13.02
N LEU A 36 8.52 -0.62 -13.21
CA LEU A 36 8.97 -1.83 -12.51
C LEU A 36 9.47 -1.58 -11.08
N HIS A 37 9.75 -0.33 -10.69
CA HIS A 37 10.36 0.01 -9.40
C HIS A 37 9.52 0.94 -8.53
N HIS A 38 8.80 1.88 -9.12
CA HIS A 38 7.93 2.78 -8.36
C HIS A 38 6.50 2.23 -8.38
N GLU A 39 5.90 2.13 -9.56
CA GLU A 39 4.50 1.72 -9.71
C GLU A 39 4.23 0.29 -9.23
N PHE A 40 5.16 -0.65 -9.47
CA PHE A 40 5.04 -2.02 -8.97
C PHE A 40 5.03 -2.10 -7.44
N PHE A 41 5.94 -1.39 -6.78
CA PHE A 41 6.04 -1.40 -5.32
C PHE A 41 4.88 -0.64 -4.67
N GLU A 42 4.48 0.49 -5.24
CA GLU A 42 3.28 1.23 -4.85
C GLU A 42 2.04 0.34 -4.85
N ALA A 43 1.82 -0.38 -5.95
CA ALA A 43 0.68 -1.28 -6.10
C ALA A 43 0.73 -2.43 -5.09
N ILE A 44 1.90 -3.03 -4.85
CA ILE A 44 2.07 -4.11 -3.86
C ILE A 44 1.77 -3.61 -2.46
N PHE A 45 2.37 -2.49 -2.04
CA PHE A 45 2.20 -1.98 -0.68
C PHE A 45 0.76 -1.52 -0.42
N LEU A 46 0.12 -0.85 -1.39
CA LEU A 46 -1.29 -0.50 -1.27
C LEU A 46 -2.19 -1.73 -1.21
N THR A 47 -1.99 -2.70 -2.11
CA THR A 47 -2.83 -3.90 -2.16
C THR A 47 -2.66 -4.72 -0.88
N ALA A 48 -1.43 -5.00 -0.46
CA ALA A 48 -1.14 -5.74 0.76
C ALA A 48 -1.69 -5.02 2.01
N GLY A 49 -1.52 -3.70 2.09
CA GLY A 49 -2.03 -2.89 3.19
C GLY A 49 -3.56 -2.88 3.29
N ILE A 50 -4.25 -2.64 2.17
CA ILE A 50 -5.72 -2.65 2.09
C ILE A 50 -6.25 -4.05 2.40
N THR A 51 -5.69 -5.09 1.78
CA THR A 51 -6.11 -6.48 2.02
C THR A 51 -5.94 -6.85 3.49
N LEU A 52 -4.81 -6.50 4.12
CA LEU A 52 -4.57 -6.81 5.52
C LEU A 52 -5.54 -6.04 6.43
N PHE A 53 -5.82 -4.77 6.12
CA PHE A 53 -6.78 -3.98 6.87
C PHE A 53 -8.20 -4.55 6.79
N ILE A 54 -8.67 -4.89 5.57
CA ILE A 54 -9.99 -5.50 5.35
C ILE A 54 -10.07 -6.87 6.02
N ALA A 55 -9.07 -7.74 5.84
CA ALA A 55 -9.04 -9.07 6.43
C ALA A 55 -9.10 -9.02 7.96
N THR A 56 -8.40 -8.06 8.58
CA THR A 56 -8.42 -7.88 10.03
C THR A 56 -9.78 -7.40 10.53
N ARG A 57 -10.43 -6.49 9.80
CA ARG A 57 -11.82 -6.07 10.10
C ARG A 57 -12.82 -7.21 9.97
N LEU A 58 -12.80 -7.97 8.88
CA LEU A 58 -13.69 -9.12 8.68
C LEU A 58 -13.51 -10.21 9.73
N ASN A 59 -12.26 -10.51 10.11
CA ASN A 59 -11.98 -11.47 11.19
C ASN A 59 -12.40 -10.96 12.57
N ASN A 60 -12.41 -9.66 12.81
CA ASN A 60 -12.93 -9.09 14.05
C ASN A 60 -14.45 -9.21 14.12
N THR A 61 -15.15 -9.00 13.01
CA THR A 61 -16.61 -9.15 12.92
C THR A 61 -17.06 -10.60 13.09
N LYS A 62 -16.31 -11.59 12.56
CA LYS A 62 -16.60 -13.02 12.75
C LYS A 62 -16.38 -13.55 14.17
N LYS A 63 -15.66 -12.80 15.01
CA LYS A 63 -15.36 -13.17 16.40
C LYS A 63 -16.30 -12.49 17.42
N GLY A 64 -17.22 -11.64 16.96
CA GLY A 64 -18.24 -10.97 17.77
C GLY A 64 -19.54 -11.75 17.83
#